data_AF-A0A8T6SKQ9-F1
#
_entry.id   AF-A0A8T6SKQ9-F1
#
_cell.length_a   1.000
_cell.length_b   1.000
_cell.length_c   1.000
_cell.angle_alpha   90.00
_cell.angle_beta   90.00
_cell.angle_gamma   90.00
#
_symmetry.space_group_name_H-M   'P 1'
#
loop_
_entity.id
_entity.type
_entity.pdbx_description
1 polymer ?
#
loop_
_entity_poly.entity_id
_entity_poly.type
_entity_poly.pdbx_seq_one_letter_code
_entity_poly.pdbx_strand_id
1 'polypeptide(L)' 'MASELDELISDFSRFYILTILYEGPAHGYRILSKFKKRVGKEISPSLVYPFLRA' A
#
# COMPACT_ATOMS: atom_id res chain seq x y z
N MET A 1 -20.56 -10.93 3.05
CA MET A 1 -19.72 -12.11 3.37
C MET A 1 -18.31 -12.03 2.78
N ALA A 2 -18.07 -11.43 1.59
CA ALA A 2 -16.71 -11.08 1.14
C ALA A 2 -16.12 -9.80 1.80
N SER A 3 -16.96 -8.99 2.46
CA SER A 3 -16.65 -7.62 2.90
C SER A 3 -15.58 -7.51 3.99
N GLU A 4 -15.64 -8.32 5.06
CA GLU A 4 -14.72 -8.17 6.20
C GLU A 4 -13.28 -8.58 5.85
N LEU A 5 -13.13 -9.63 5.04
CA LEU A 5 -11.80 -10.08 4.62
C LEU A 5 -11.16 -9.08 3.65
N ASP A 6 -11.94 -8.52 2.73
CA ASP A 6 -11.45 -7.51 1.79
C ASP A 6 -11.08 -6.20 2.51
N GLU A 7 -11.86 -5.79 3.51
CA GLU A 7 -11.53 -4.66 4.40
C GLU A 7 -10.25 -4.91 5.18
N LEU A 8 -10.11 -6.09 5.79
CA LEU A 8 -8.91 -6.49 6.52
C LEU A 8 -7.67 -6.46 5.62
N ILE A 9 -7.77 -7.02 4.41
CA ILE A 9 -6.67 -6.99 3.42
C ILE A 9 -6.35 -5.55 3.00
N SER A 10 -7.35 -4.69 2.87
CA SER A 10 -7.18 -3.27 2.57
C SER A 10 -6.39 -2.55 3.68
N ASP A 11 -6.73 -2.82 4.94
CA ASP A 11 -6.05 -2.23 6.10
C ASP A 11 -4.59 -2.70 6.23
N PHE A 12 -4.33 -3.99 6.00
CA PHE A 12 -2.95 -4.49 5.94
C PHE A 12 -2.16 -3.88 4.79
N SER A 13 -2.81 -3.58 3.66
CA SER A 13 -2.16 -2.90 2.54
C SER A 13 -1.75 -1.48 2.91
N ARG A 14 -2.61 -0.72 3.60
CA ARG A 14 -2.28 0.61 4.15
C ARG A 14 -1.13 0.55 5.14
N PHE A 15 -1.16 -0.42 6.06
CA PHE A 15 -0.08 -0.64 7.02
C PHE A 15 1.27 -0.89 6.31
N TYR A 16 1.29 -1.76 5.29
CA TYR A 16 2.52 -2.04 4.55
C TYR A 16 3.05 -0.82 3.77
N ILE A 17 2.16 0.03 3.24
CA ILE A 17 2.54 1.30 2.60
C ILE A 17 3.25 2.21 3.62
N LEU A 18 2.73 2.31 4.85
CA LEU A 18 3.38 3.09 5.92
C LEU A 18 4.77 2.54 6.25
N THR A 19 4.93 1.22 6.34
CA THR A 19 6.24 0.60 6.56
C THR A 19 7.22 0.94 5.43
N ILE A 20 6.76 0.94 4.17
CA ILE A 20 7.59 1.32 3.01
C ILE A 20 8.03 2.79 3.10
N LEU A 21 7.15 3.69 3.55
CA LEU A 21 7.44 5.12 3.73
C LEU A 21 8.36 5.38 4.92
N TYR A 22 8.24 4.59 5.99
CA TYR A 22 9.11 4.68 7.16
C TYR A 22 10.57 4.35 6.84
N GLU A 23 10.82 3.51 5.82
CA GLU A 23 12.18 3.24 5.33
C GLU A 23 12.81 4.41 4.57
N GLY A 24 12.03 5.45 4.25
CA GLY A 24 12.49 6.63 3.55
C GLY A 24 11.54 7.11 2.45
N PRO A 25 11.72 8.35 1.96
CA PRO A 25 10.85 8.97 0.97
C PRO A 25 10.78 8.15 -0.32
N ALA A 26 9.57 7.93 -0.83
CA ALA A 26 9.32 7.17 -2.05
C ALA A 26 8.21 7.81 -2.90
N HIS A 27 8.41 7.86 -4.21
CA HIS A 27 7.36 8.24 -5.16
C HIS A 27 6.31 7.13 -5.28
N GLY A 28 5.08 7.47 -5.70
CA GLY A 28 3.96 6.52 -5.78
C GLY A 28 4.27 5.23 -6.53
N TYR A 29 4.87 5.31 -7.73
CA TYR A 29 5.25 4.11 -8.49
C TYR A 29 6.30 3.25 -7.79
N ARG A 30 7.19 3.85 -6.98
CA ARG A 30 8.19 3.12 -6.20
C ARG A 30 7.57 2.42 -5.00
N ILE A 31 6.52 2.98 -4.42
CA ILE A 31 5.71 2.33 -3.38
C ILE A 31 5.00 1.11 -3.97
N LEU A 32 4.35 1.27 -5.13
CA LEU A 32 3.67 0.18 -5.83
C LEU A 32 4.62 -0.99 -6.15
N SER A 33 5.81 -0.70 -6.67
CA SER A 33 6.79 -1.75 -7.00
C SER A 33 7.37 -2.43 -5.76
N LYS A 34 7.69 -1.67 -4.69
CA LYS A 34 8.12 -2.24 -3.41
C LYS A 34 7.03 -3.12 -2.78
N PHE A 35 5.78 -2.67 -2.81
CA PHE A 35 4.64 -3.41 -2.29
C PHE A 35 4.49 -4.75 -3.03
N LYS A 36 4.43 -4.71 -4.37
CA LYS A 36 4.36 -5.93 -5.21
C LYS A 36 5.52 -6.88 -4.92
N LYS A 37 6.74 -6.36 -4.78
CA LYS A 37 7.93 -7.19 -4.50
C LYS A 37 7.88 -7.90 -3.14
N ARG A 38 7.27 -7.28 -2.12
CA ARG A 38 7.23 -7.82 -0.74
C ARG A 38 6.01 -8.68 -0.47
N VAL A 39 4.85 -8.25 -0.96
CA VAL A 39 3.54 -8.87 -0.65
C VAL A 39 3.07 -9.79 -1.79
N GLY A 40 3.65 -9.66 -2.99
CA GLY A 40 3.26 -10.45 -4.17
C GLY A 40 1.94 -10.02 -4.80
N LYS A 41 1.30 -8.96 -4.30
CA LYS A 41 0.04 -8.42 -4.81
C LYS A 41 0.22 -7.04 -5.41
N GLU A 42 -0.60 -6.74 -6.43
CA GLU A 42 -0.74 -5.39 -6.97
C GLU A 42 -1.84 -4.64 -6.22
N ILE A 43 -1.62 -3.35 -6.01
CA ILE A 43 -2.58 -2.44 -5.40
C ILE A 43 -2.81 -1.25 -6.33
N SER A 44 -4.00 -0.67 -6.25
CA SER A 44 -4.33 0.52 -7.03
C SER A 44 -3.49 1.74 -6.58
N PRO A 45 -3.04 2.60 -7.50
CA PRO A 45 -2.44 3.89 -7.15
C PRO A 45 -3.33 4.76 -6.22
N SER A 46 -4.65 4.62 -6.32
CA SER A 46 -5.60 5.34 -5.45
C SER A 46 -5.45 4.99 -3.96
N LEU A 47 -4.91 3.81 -3.64
CA LEU A 47 -4.60 3.43 -2.26
C LEU A 47 -3.35 4.13 -1.74
N VAL A 48 -2.44 4.53 -2.64
CA VAL A 48 -1.15 5.15 -2.31
C VAL A 48 -1.25 6.67 -2.23
N TYR A 49 -2.03 7.31 -3.12
CA TYR A 49 -2.12 8.78 -3.18
C TYR A 49 -2.51 9.49 -1.88
N PRO A 50 -3.38 8.95 -1.01
CA PRO A 50 -3.66 9.54 0.30
C PRO A 50 -2.41 9.72 1.19
N PHE A 51 -1.38 8.90 0.99
CA PHE A 51 -0.13 8.96 1.76
C PHE A 51 0.93 9.89 1.14
N LEU A 52 0.70 10.37 -0.09
CA LEU A 52 1.65 11.21 -0.84
C LEU A 52 1.22 12.67 -0.91
N ARG A 53 -0.04 12.98 -0.61
CA ARG A 53 -0.51 14.34 -0.39
C ARG A 53 -0.25 14.71 1.07
N ALA A 54 1.00 15.06 1.36
CA ALA A 54 1.38 15.78 2.57
C ALA A 54 1.62 17.25 2.21
#